data_AF-A0A2T2U293-F1
#
_entry.id   AF-A0A2T2U293-F1
#
_cell.length_a   1.000
_cell.length_b   1.000
_cell.length_c   1.000
_cell.angle_alpha   90.00
_cell.angle_beta   90.00
_cell.angle_gamma   90.00
#
_symmetry.space_group_name_H-M   'P 1'
#
loop_
_entity.id
_entity.type
_entity.pdbx_description
1 polymer ?
#
loop_
_entity_poly.entity_id
_entity_poly.type
_entity_poly.pdbx_seq_one_letter_code
_entity_poly.pdbx_strand_id
1 'polypeptide(L)'
;MLAVLLGTLLLAAPPDTSWEHEALRARMVEQQIAARDVSAPAVLDAMRSVPRHRFVPDVDPELAYADRPLPIGHSQTISQPYIVARMTELVRPDSTDRVLEIG
;
A
#
# COMPACT_ATOMS: atom_id res chain seq x y z
N MET A 1 0.95 -3.59 -45.37
CA MET A 1 -0.28 -2.89 -44.92
C MET A 1 -1.04 -3.85 -44.03
N LEU A 2 -1.31 -3.64 -42.76
CA LEU A 2 -1.27 -2.46 -41.91
C LEU A 2 -1.06 -2.98 -40.48
N ALA A 3 -0.13 -2.38 -39.73
CA ALA A 3 0.09 -2.65 -38.33
C ALA A 3 -0.95 -1.91 -37.48
N VAL A 4 -1.67 -2.60 -36.58
CA VAL A 4 -2.22 -2.02 -35.34
C VAL A 4 -2.47 -3.17 -34.37
N LEU A 5 -1.64 -3.28 -33.32
CA LEU A 5 -1.99 -3.83 -32.01
C LEU A 5 -0.94 -3.32 -31.01
N LEU A 6 -0.84 -1.99 -30.94
CA LEU A 6 -0.14 -1.27 -29.88
C LEU A 6 -1.24 -0.63 -29.03
N GLY A 7 -1.42 -1.06 -27.78
CA GLY A 7 -2.36 -0.37 -26.90
C GLY A 7 -3.03 -1.19 -25.81
N THR A 8 -2.29 -1.95 -25.02
CA THR A 8 -2.64 -2.10 -23.60
C THR A 8 -1.54 -1.43 -22.79
N LEU A 9 -1.55 -0.10 -22.88
CA LEU A 9 -0.80 0.77 -21.98
C LEU A 9 -1.33 0.47 -20.57
N LEU A 10 -0.52 -0.19 -19.74
CA LEU A 10 -0.73 -0.30 -18.31
C LEU A 10 -1.17 1.08 -17.79
N LEU A 11 -2.32 1.16 -17.11
CA LEU A 11 -2.65 2.27 -16.22
C LEU A 11 -1.73 2.24 -14.98
N ALA A 12 -0.41 2.20 -15.18
CA ALA A 12 0.51 2.55 -14.13
C ALA A 12 0.40 4.08 -13.98
N ALA A 13 -0.32 4.53 -12.95
CA ALA A 13 -0.24 5.92 -12.51
C ALA A 13 1.24 6.31 -12.45
N PRO A 14 1.63 7.51 -12.95
CA PRO A 14 3.03 7.92 -13.04
C PRO A 14 3.72 7.67 -11.69
N PRO A 15 5.02 7.30 -11.66
CA PRO A 15 5.71 7.05 -10.39
C PRO A 15 5.51 8.23 -9.44
N ASP A 16 5.11 7.95 -8.19
CA ASP A 16 5.04 8.99 -7.17
C ASP A 16 6.48 9.36 -6.81
N THR A 17 6.98 10.45 -7.41
CA THR A 17 8.36 10.92 -7.23
C THR A 17 8.49 11.94 -6.10
N SER A 18 7.45 12.12 -5.28
CA SER A 18 7.56 12.94 -4.07
C SER A 18 8.42 12.22 -3.03
N TRP A 19 9.66 12.69 -2.88
CA TRP A 19 10.59 12.23 -1.84
C TRP A 19 10.00 12.32 -0.43
N GLU A 20 9.06 13.26 -0.21
CA GLU A 20 8.32 13.40 1.04
C GLU A 20 7.43 12.18 1.32
N HIS A 21 6.65 11.73 0.33
CA HIS A 21 5.82 10.53 0.48
C HIS A 21 6.66 9.27 0.68
N GLU A 22 7.81 9.18 0.04
CA GLU A 22 8.75 8.08 0.24
C GLU A 22 9.29 8.06 1.67
N ALA A 23 9.72 9.21 2.19
CA ALA A 23 10.21 9.34 3.56
C ALA A 23 9.12 9.01 4.61
N LEU A 24 7.89 9.52 4.41
CA LEU A 24 6.76 9.23 5.30
C LEU A 24 6.39 7.75 5.30
N ARG A 25 6.40 7.10 4.12
CA ARG A 25 6.14 5.67 3.99
C ARG A 25 7.23 4.82 4.65
N ALA A 26 8.50 5.16 4.44
CA ALA A 26 9.61 4.48 5.10
C ALA A 26 9.50 4.60 6.63
N ARG A 27 9.22 5.80 7.13
CA ARG A 27 8.99 6.06 8.55
C ARG A 27 7.82 5.26 9.12
N MET A 28 6.69 5.18 8.40
CA MET A 28 5.55 4.34 8.78
C MET A 28 5.98 2.88 8.93
N VAL A 29 6.72 2.33 7.96
CA VAL A 29 7.19 0.94 8.01
C VAL A 29 8.13 0.70 9.19
N GLU A 30 9.10 1.59 9.40
CA GLU A 30 10.11 1.42 10.45
C GLU A 30 9.53 1.58 11.86
N GLN A 31 8.78 2.67 12.09
CA GLN A 31 8.39 3.10 13.43
C GLN A 31 7.05 2.51 13.88
N GLN A 32 6.16 2.21 12.95
CA GLN A 32 4.78 1.84 13.27
C GLN A 32 4.48 0.36 12.95
N ILE A 33 5.23 -0.26 12.03
CA ILE A 33 4.99 -1.65 11.60
C ILE A 33 6.08 -2.58 12.15
N ALA A 34 7.34 -2.37 11.74
CA ALA A 34 8.46 -3.24 12.12
C ALA A 34 8.75 -3.22 13.62
N ALA A 35 8.48 -2.10 14.29
CA ALA A 35 8.59 -1.97 15.74
C ALA A 35 7.53 -2.77 16.53
N ARG A 36 6.56 -3.42 15.85
CA ARG A 36 5.40 -4.10 16.46
C ARG A 36 5.24 -5.54 16.00
N ASP A 37 6.36 -6.26 15.92
CA ASP A 37 6.45 -7.71 15.63
C ASP A 37 6.11 -8.14 14.19
N VAL A 38 5.94 -7.20 13.25
CA VAL A 38 5.91 -7.54 11.82
C VAL A 38 7.35 -7.55 11.30
N SER A 39 7.82 -8.70 10.85
CA SER A 39 9.23 -8.94 10.53
C SER A 39 9.46 -9.66 9.21
N ALA A 40 8.42 -10.18 8.56
CA ALA A 40 8.52 -10.81 7.23
C ALA A 40 9.05 -9.79 6.19
N PRO A 41 10.24 -10.00 5.60
CA PRO A 41 10.85 -9.03 4.68
C PRO A 41 9.96 -8.69 3.48
N ALA A 42 9.33 -9.70 2.86
CA ALA A 42 8.42 -9.50 1.74
C ALA A 42 7.21 -8.61 2.09
N VAL A 43 6.69 -8.70 3.32
CA VAL A 43 5.60 -7.84 3.80
C VAL A 43 6.10 -6.41 4.00
N LEU A 44 7.25 -6.24 4.65
CA LEU A 44 7.83 -4.91 4.88
C LEU A 44 8.16 -4.22 3.55
N ASP A 45 8.66 -4.95 2.56
CA ASP A 45 8.97 -4.42 1.23
C ASP A 45 7.69 -4.08 0.44
N ALA A 46 6.63 -4.88 0.56
CA ALA A 46 5.32 -4.54 0.03
C ALA A 46 4.79 -3.23 0.67
N MET A 47 4.89 -3.08 1.99
CA MET A 47 4.47 -1.86 2.69
C MET A 47 5.31 -0.63 2.31
N ARG A 48 6.60 -0.81 1.94
CA ARG A 48 7.46 0.27 1.42
C ARG A 48 7.21 0.61 -0.04
N SER A 49 6.67 -0.30 -0.84
CA SER A 49 6.48 -0.09 -2.28
C SER A 49 5.10 0.45 -2.64
N VAL A 50 4.06 0.14 -1.86
CA VAL A 50 2.69 0.57 -2.16
C VAL A 50 2.44 2.00 -1.66
N PRO A 51 2.12 2.96 -2.55
CA PRO A 51 1.88 4.37 -2.18
C PRO A 51 0.49 4.56 -1.54
N ARG A 52 0.39 4.32 -0.22
CA ARG A 52 -0.88 4.38 0.55
C ARG A 52 -1.71 5.66 0.32
N HIS A 53 -1.08 6.83 0.21
CA HIS A 53 -1.75 8.11 -0.03
C HIS A 53 -2.61 8.15 -1.31
N ARG A 54 -2.33 7.28 -2.31
CA ARG A 54 -3.17 7.18 -3.52
C ARG A 54 -4.54 6.56 -3.26
N PHE A 55 -4.69 5.90 -2.12
CA PHE A 55 -5.93 5.21 -1.72
C PHE A 55 -6.75 6.02 -0.71
N VAL A 56 -6.31 7.23 -0.36
CA VAL A 56 -6.98 8.11 0.59
C VAL A 56 -7.07 9.50 -0.04
N PRO A 57 -8.20 9.86 -0.67
CA PRO A 57 -8.33 11.15 -1.33
C PRO A 57 -8.35 12.29 -0.32
N ASP A 58 -7.79 13.44 -0.72
CA ASP A 58 -7.90 14.74 -0.02
C ASP A 58 -7.41 14.76 1.44
N VAL A 59 -6.46 13.90 1.81
CA VAL A 59 -5.81 13.93 3.13
C VAL A 59 -4.41 14.52 3.06
N ASP A 60 -4.01 15.13 4.16
CA ASP A 60 -2.63 15.55 4.39
C ASP A 60 -1.66 14.34 4.26
N PRO A 61 -0.50 14.51 3.60
CA PRO A 61 0.49 13.44 3.45
C PRO A 61 0.90 12.75 4.74
N GLU A 62 1.10 13.49 5.84
CA GLU A 62 1.46 12.87 7.12
C GLU A 62 0.32 12.01 7.65
N LEU A 63 -0.91 12.49 7.51
CA LEU A 63 -2.09 11.76 7.93
C LEU A 63 -2.27 10.47 7.12
N ALA A 64 -1.99 10.49 5.82
CA ALA A 64 -2.08 9.32 4.95
C ALA A 64 -1.21 8.13 5.43
N TYR A 65 -0.09 8.43 6.09
CA TYR A 65 0.87 7.45 6.63
C TYR A 65 0.81 7.33 8.17
N ALA A 66 -0.20 7.89 8.82
CA ALA A 66 -0.45 7.67 10.23
C ALA A 66 -1.01 6.27 10.48
N ASP A 67 -0.65 5.66 11.62
CA ASP A 67 -1.09 4.32 11.98
C ASP A 67 -2.56 4.28 12.48
N ARG A 68 -3.50 4.63 11.61
CA ARG A 68 -4.94 4.68 11.93
C ARG A 68 -5.80 4.41 10.70
N PRO A 69 -7.06 3.97 10.88
CA PRO A 69 -8.00 3.96 9.79
C PRO A 69 -8.32 5.39 9.33
N LEU A 70 -8.58 5.54 8.03
CA LEU A 70 -8.96 6.81 7.41
C LEU A 70 -10.22 6.61 6.54
N PRO A 71 -11.13 7.59 6.50
CA PRO A 71 -12.31 7.52 5.65
C PRO A 71 -11.91 7.56 4.17
N ILE A 72 -12.59 6.78 3.34
CA ILE A 72 -12.38 6.74 1.87
C ILE A 72 -13.68 7.00 1.09
N GLY A 73 -14.69 7.57 1.75
CA GLY A 73 -16.03 7.77 1.20
C GLY A 73 -16.93 6.55 1.38
N HIS A 74 -18.20 6.68 0.97
CA HIS A 74 -19.21 5.62 1.03
C HIS A 74 -19.35 4.92 2.41
N SER A 75 -19.14 5.68 3.49
CA SER A 75 -19.10 5.16 4.86
C SER A 75 -18.08 4.03 5.09
N GLN A 76 -17.05 3.96 4.26
CA GLN A 76 -15.95 2.99 4.36
C GLN A 76 -14.67 3.67 4.88
N THR A 77 -13.77 2.83 5.39
CA THR A 77 -12.43 3.24 5.82
C THR A 77 -11.39 2.35 5.19
N ILE A 78 -10.23 2.90 4.85
CA ILE A 78 -9.04 2.08 4.67
C ILE A 78 -8.51 1.65 6.04
N SER A 79 -8.13 0.38 6.15
CA SER A 79 -7.57 -0.19 7.37
C SER A 79 -6.27 0.49 7.81
N GLN A 80 -6.01 0.45 9.12
CA GLN A 80 -4.76 0.87 9.73
C GLN A 80 -3.55 0.14 9.09
N PRO A 81 -2.43 0.83 8.75
CA PRO A 81 -1.25 0.21 8.15
C PRO A 81 -0.73 -1.01 8.91
N TYR A 82 -0.62 -0.93 10.24
CA TYR A 82 -0.20 -2.06 11.07
C TYR A 82 -1.10 -3.29 10.88
N ILE A 83 -2.41 -3.10 10.86
CA ILE A 83 -3.38 -4.20 10.72
C ILE A 83 -3.23 -4.87 9.35
N VAL A 84 -3.09 -4.10 8.28
CA VAL A 84 -2.83 -4.62 6.93
C VAL A 84 -1.55 -5.47 6.91
N ALA A 85 -0.46 -4.94 7.46
CA ALA A 85 0.82 -5.64 7.50
C ALA A 85 0.74 -6.93 8.33
N ARG A 86 0.10 -6.88 9.51
CA ARG A 86 -0.04 -8.04 10.39
C ARG A 86 -0.94 -9.12 9.80
N MET A 87 -2.07 -8.75 9.19
CA MET A 87 -2.94 -9.70 8.49
C MET A 87 -2.18 -10.39 7.35
N THR A 88 -1.44 -9.62 6.56
CA THR A 88 -0.65 -10.15 5.44
C THR A 88 0.44 -11.11 5.92
N GLU A 89 1.15 -10.77 6.99
CA GLU A 89 2.17 -11.63 7.58
C GLU A 89 1.58 -12.96 8.09
N LEU A 90 0.41 -12.93 8.72
CA LEU A 90 -0.25 -14.14 9.23
C LEU A 90 -0.71 -15.08 8.11
N VAL A 91 -1.13 -14.54 6.97
CA VAL A 91 -1.50 -15.34 5.79
C VAL A 91 -0.28 -16.07 5.21
N ARG A 92 0.92 -15.48 5.33
CA ARG A 92 2.17 -16.00 4.74
C ARG A 92 2.03 -16.30 3.24
N PRO A 93 1.65 -15.30 2.43
CA PRO A 93 1.36 -15.51 1.02
C PRO A 93 2.58 -16.01 0.25
N ASP A 94 2.36 -17.02 -0.60
CA ASP A 94 3.31 -17.50 -1.58
C ASP A 94 2.97 -16.95 -2.99
N SER A 95 3.99 -16.85 -3.84
CA SER A 95 3.85 -16.44 -5.25
C SER A 95 2.87 -17.28 -6.08
N THR A 96 2.56 -18.50 -5.65
CA THR A 96 1.64 -19.45 -6.30
C THR A 96 0.24 -19.45 -5.73
N ASP A 97 0.00 -18.70 -4.65
CA ASP A 97 -1.30 -18.65 -4.00
C ASP A 97 -2.36 -17.93 -4.83
N ARG A 98 -3.60 -18.40 -4.68
CA ARG A 98 -4.80 -17.70 -5.17
C ARG A 98 -5.54 -17.13 -3.98
N VAL A 99 -5.53 -15.81 -3.86
CA VAL A 99 -6.08 -15.09 -2.70
C VAL A 99 -7.46 -14.53 -3.02
N LEU A 100 -8.39 -14.66 -2.09
CA LEU A 100 -9.64 -13.92 -2.05
C LEU A 100 -9.57 -12.92 -0.89
N GLU A 101 -9.71 -11.65 -1.20
CA GLU A 101 -9.94 -10.59 -0.22
C GLU A 101 -11.43 -10.20 -0.29
N ILE A 102 -12.05 -10.05 0.88
CA ILE A 102 -13.44 -9.60 1.02
C ILE A 102 -13.38 -8.31 1.83
N GLY A 103 -13.92 -7.23 1.27
CA GLY A 103 -13.80 -5.84 1.75
C GLY A 103 -13.81 -5.66 3.25
#